data_AF-A0A7S2ETK3-F1
#
_entry.id   AF-A0A7S2ETK3-F1
#
_cell.length_a   1.000
_cell.length_b   1.000
_cell.length_c   1.000
_cell.angle_alpha   90.00
_cell.angle_beta   90.00
_cell.angle_gamma   90.00
#
_symmetry.space_group_name_H-M   'P 1'
#
loop_
_entity.id
_entity.type
_entity.pdbx_description
1 polymer ?
#
loop_
_entity_poly.entity_id
_entity_poly.type
_entity_poly.pdbx_seq_one_letter_code
_entity_poly.pdbx_strand_id
1 'polypeptide(L)'
;MTFNVITTHLPSGDEPKKELERLAVLNNPSARWTARRICFDDTSWKEVPYENNADFVGITSYVKYFAQRKDTQTIFALDANSRPSFPPIKPASSSSETNVWGTILRDTGLESIWVQSSYLEITGEPFNPKKPFVVSVNKMRGPSSNQPSKIGEHQLELIDHVFTNGTKSKIVTSVALNSKELVPTAPLLYKSKEGEAELNLYPSSNMPSDHLPVVVDISLETHTHVSLLHFTQL
;
A
#
# COMPACT_ATOMS: atom_id res chain seq x y z
N MET A 1 8.22 11.51 -19.41
CA MET A 1 8.17 10.41 -18.41
C MET A 1 6.80 10.49 -17.78
N THR A 2 6.02 9.41 -17.76
CA THR A 2 4.63 9.46 -17.25
C THR A 2 4.56 8.92 -15.83
N PHE A 3 3.87 9.60 -14.92
CA PHE A 3 3.65 9.11 -13.56
C PHE A 3 2.24 8.56 -13.40
N ASN A 4 2.15 7.33 -12.93
CA ASN A 4 0.89 6.63 -12.68
C ASN A 4 0.70 6.48 -11.18
N VAL A 5 -0.38 7.03 -10.64
CA VAL A 5 -0.85 6.73 -9.29
C VAL A 5 -2.08 5.85 -9.44
N ILE A 6 -1.94 4.59 -9.07
CA ILE A 6 -3.01 3.60 -9.07
C ILE A 6 -3.45 3.44 -7.61
N THR A 7 -4.74 3.51 -7.35
CA THR A 7 -5.28 3.32 -6.00
C THR A 7 -6.34 2.24 -6.01
N THR A 8 -6.40 1.37 -5.01
CA THR A 8 -7.50 0.42 -4.85
C THR A 8 -7.79 0.12 -3.38
N HIS A 9 -8.97 -0.43 -3.13
CA HIS A 9 -9.42 -0.89 -1.82
C HIS A 9 -9.93 -2.33 -1.94
N LEU A 10 -9.40 -3.24 -1.13
CA LEU A 10 -9.79 -4.65 -1.12
C LEU A 10 -10.87 -4.95 -0.06
N PRO A 11 -11.66 -6.03 -0.22
CA PRO A 11 -12.68 -6.42 0.76
C PRO A 11 -12.15 -6.49 2.21
N SER A 12 -12.91 -5.94 3.16
CA SER A 12 -12.55 -5.90 4.58
C SER A 12 -12.76 -7.24 5.29
N GLY A 13 -12.05 -7.44 6.40
CA GLY A 13 -12.17 -8.56 7.32
C GLY A 13 -10.84 -9.30 7.49
N ASP A 14 -10.58 -9.85 8.67
CA ASP A 14 -9.28 -10.40 9.08
C ASP A 14 -9.19 -11.94 9.02
N GLU A 15 -10.26 -12.60 8.57
CA GLU A 15 -10.37 -14.05 8.49
C GLU A 15 -9.71 -14.63 7.21
N PRO A 16 -9.22 -15.89 7.23
CA PRO A 16 -8.57 -16.52 6.06
C PRO A 16 -9.46 -16.57 4.80
N LYS A 17 -10.78 -16.67 4.97
CA LYS A 17 -11.73 -16.62 3.85
C LYS A 17 -11.69 -15.27 3.14
N LYS A 18 -11.49 -14.18 3.88
CA LYS A 18 -11.36 -12.83 3.32
C LYS A 18 -10.04 -12.66 2.59
N GLU A 19 -8.96 -13.24 3.10
CA GLU A 19 -7.69 -13.28 2.37
C GLU A 19 -7.84 -13.95 0.98
N LEU A 20 -8.57 -15.09 0.90
CA LEU A 20 -8.88 -15.71 -0.41
C LEU A 20 -9.69 -14.78 -1.32
N GLU A 21 -10.70 -14.09 -0.77
CA GLU A 21 -11.51 -13.12 -1.51
C GLU A 21 -10.63 -11.98 -2.05
N ARG A 22 -9.73 -11.44 -1.23
CA ARG A 22 -8.79 -10.37 -1.62
C ARG A 22 -7.83 -10.85 -2.72
N LEU A 23 -7.27 -12.05 -2.60
CA LEU A 23 -6.42 -12.67 -3.63
C LEU A 23 -7.18 -12.93 -4.94
N ALA A 24 -8.46 -13.28 -4.86
CA ALA A 24 -9.30 -13.43 -6.04
C ALA A 24 -9.52 -12.08 -6.73
N VAL A 25 -9.80 -10.99 -5.99
CA VAL A 25 -9.93 -9.64 -6.56
C VAL A 25 -8.66 -9.22 -7.31
N LEU A 26 -7.49 -9.51 -6.76
CA LEU A 26 -6.21 -9.19 -7.40
C LEU A 26 -6.03 -9.84 -8.78
N ASN A 27 -6.66 -11.01 -9.02
CA ASN A 27 -6.40 -11.87 -10.18
C ASN A 27 -7.67 -12.25 -10.96
N ASN A 28 -8.79 -11.55 -10.74
CA ASN A 28 -10.06 -11.84 -11.42
C ASN A 28 -10.61 -10.55 -12.05
N PRO A 29 -10.77 -10.50 -13.38
CA PRO A 29 -11.23 -9.30 -14.05
C PRO A 29 -12.72 -8.99 -13.83
N SER A 30 -13.49 -9.99 -13.40
CA SER A 30 -14.93 -9.87 -13.10
C SER A 30 -15.21 -9.54 -11.64
N ALA A 31 -14.19 -9.55 -10.77
CA ALA A 31 -14.36 -9.12 -9.40
C ALA A 31 -14.78 -7.65 -9.38
N ARG A 32 -15.74 -7.27 -8.51
CA ARG A 32 -16.06 -5.86 -8.31
C ARG A 32 -14.95 -5.23 -7.46
N TRP A 33 -14.39 -4.14 -7.95
CA TRP A 33 -13.30 -3.41 -7.30
C TRP A 33 -13.42 -1.93 -7.63
N THR A 34 -12.99 -1.09 -6.71
CA THR A 34 -12.90 0.35 -6.92
C THR A 34 -11.43 0.69 -7.03
N ALA A 35 -10.96 0.84 -8.26
CA ALA A 35 -9.63 1.36 -8.46
C ALA A 35 -9.67 2.55 -9.39
N ARG A 36 -8.89 3.56 -9.03
CA ARG A 36 -8.75 4.79 -9.80
C ARG A 36 -7.31 4.89 -10.24
N ARG A 37 -7.11 5.40 -11.46
CA ARG A 37 -5.79 5.75 -11.97
C ARG A 37 -5.75 7.25 -12.18
N ILE A 38 -4.80 7.90 -11.51
CA ILE A 38 -4.48 9.29 -11.70
C ILE A 38 -3.13 9.34 -12.41
N CYS A 39 -3.09 10.00 -13.55
CA CYS A 39 -1.89 10.18 -14.33
C CYS A 39 -1.41 11.62 -14.18
N PHE A 40 -0.10 11.82 -14.02
CA PHE A 40 0.53 13.11 -14.28
C PHE A 40 1.06 13.12 -15.70
N ASP A 41 0.44 13.92 -16.57
CA ASP A 41 1.13 14.44 -17.75
C ASP A 41 1.93 15.68 -17.30
N ASP A 42 3.02 16.06 -17.98
CA ASP A 42 3.99 17.11 -17.57
C ASP A 42 3.38 18.47 -17.13
N THR A 43 2.07 18.66 -17.28
CA THR A 43 1.32 19.87 -16.96
C THR A 43 0.25 19.71 -15.87
N SER A 44 -0.22 18.48 -15.57
CA SER A 44 -1.38 18.30 -14.68
C SER A 44 -1.64 16.85 -14.23
N TRP A 45 -2.21 16.70 -13.03
CA TRP A 45 -2.82 15.45 -12.57
C TRP A 45 -4.24 15.30 -13.13
N LYS A 46 -4.51 14.18 -13.78
CA LYS A 46 -5.83 13.87 -14.33
C LYS A 46 -6.22 12.44 -14.00
N GLU A 47 -7.48 12.21 -13.64
CA GLU A 47 -8.03 10.87 -13.58
C GLU A 47 -8.14 10.33 -15.01
N VAL A 48 -7.59 9.14 -15.24
CA VAL A 48 -7.59 8.49 -16.56
C VAL A 48 -8.40 7.19 -16.42
N PRO A 49 -9.39 6.95 -17.29
CA PRO A 49 -10.13 5.70 -17.28
C PRO A 49 -9.20 4.52 -17.56
N TYR A 50 -9.66 3.32 -17.22
CA TYR A 50 -8.98 2.10 -17.64
C TYR A 50 -8.86 2.08 -19.16
N GLU A 51 -7.63 2.19 -19.64
CA GLU A 51 -7.33 2.11 -21.06
C GLU A 51 -7.54 0.66 -21.55
N ASN A 52 -8.07 0.49 -22.77
CA ASN A 52 -8.06 -0.80 -23.49
C ASN A 52 -6.65 -1.22 -23.96
N ASN A 53 -5.62 -0.57 -23.44
CA ASN A 53 -4.23 -0.70 -23.90
C ASN A 53 -3.50 -1.88 -23.23
N ALA A 54 -4.17 -2.56 -22.29
CA ALA A 54 -3.67 -3.73 -21.59
C ALA A 54 -4.82 -4.70 -21.31
N ASP A 55 -4.55 -6.01 -21.44
CA ASP A 55 -5.49 -7.04 -21.01
C ASP A 55 -5.71 -6.94 -19.50
N PHE A 56 -6.95 -6.67 -19.11
CA PHE A 56 -7.31 -6.66 -17.71
C PHE A 56 -7.65 -8.07 -17.27
N VAL A 57 -6.74 -8.72 -16.53
CA VAL A 57 -6.92 -10.05 -15.92
C VAL A 57 -7.06 -9.94 -14.39
N GLY A 58 -7.02 -8.72 -13.86
CA GLY A 58 -7.04 -8.42 -12.43
C GLY A 58 -6.14 -7.24 -12.09
N ILE A 59 -6.24 -6.74 -10.85
CA ILE A 59 -5.49 -5.58 -10.36
C ILE A 59 -3.98 -5.74 -10.59
N THR A 60 -3.43 -6.91 -10.27
CA THR A 60 -1.98 -7.17 -10.38
C THR A 60 -1.50 -7.05 -11.81
N SER A 61 -2.25 -7.58 -12.78
CA SER A 61 -1.92 -7.48 -14.21
C SER A 61 -1.87 -6.03 -14.69
N TYR A 62 -2.82 -5.21 -14.22
CA TYR A 62 -2.89 -3.79 -14.58
C TYR A 62 -1.75 -2.99 -13.97
N VAL A 63 -1.48 -3.17 -12.67
CA VAL A 63 -0.35 -2.52 -12.00
C VAL A 63 0.97 -2.94 -12.64
N LYS A 64 1.15 -4.23 -12.92
CA LYS A 64 2.33 -4.79 -13.60
C LYS A 64 2.55 -4.14 -14.97
N TYR A 65 1.49 -3.95 -15.76
CA TYR A 65 1.59 -3.31 -17.07
C TYR A 65 2.28 -1.95 -16.99
N PHE A 66 1.87 -1.06 -16.08
CA PHE A 66 2.53 0.24 -15.91
C PHE A 66 3.88 0.12 -15.22
N ALA A 67 4.01 -0.70 -14.19
CA ALA A 67 5.26 -0.87 -13.45
C ALA A 67 6.43 -1.35 -14.33
N GLN A 68 6.15 -2.07 -15.43
CA GLN A 68 7.18 -2.62 -16.32
C GLN A 68 7.51 -1.73 -17.52
N ARG A 69 6.81 -0.62 -17.70
CA ARG A 69 7.06 0.31 -18.80
C ARG A 69 8.25 1.22 -18.50
N LYS A 70 9.23 1.23 -19.42
CA LYS A 70 10.47 2.04 -19.30
C LYS A 70 10.24 3.55 -19.26
N ASP A 71 9.12 4.03 -19.81
CA ASP A 71 8.77 5.44 -19.90
C ASP A 71 7.90 5.93 -18.74
N THR A 72 7.66 5.08 -17.73
CA THR A 72 6.76 5.39 -16.63
C THR A 72 7.34 5.11 -15.25
N GLN A 73 6.91 5.90 -14.27
CA GLN A 73 6.97 5.56 -12.85
C GLN A 73 5.56 5.28 -12.34
N THR A 74 5.44 4.31 -11.44
CA THR A 74 4.18 3.80 -10.92
C THR A 74 4.21 3.80 -9.41
N ILE A 75 3.20 4.39 -8.83
CA ILE A 75 2.87 4.38 -7.41
C ILE A 75 1.56 3.63 -7.28
N PHE A 76 1.53 2.63 -6.42
CA PHE A 76 0.33 1.84 -6.15
C PHE A 76 -0.02 1.95 -4.67
N ALA A 77 -1.06 2.74 -4.37
CA ALA A 77 -1.60 2.88 -3.02
C ALA A 77 -2.77 1.91 -2.81
N LEU A 78 -2.79 1.26 -1.67
CA LEU A 78 -3.66 0.12 -1.42
C LEU A 78 -4.12 0.11 0.03
N ASP A 79 -5.44 0.19 0.24
CA ASP A 79 -6.04 -0.36 1.45
C ASP A 79 -6.24 -1.87 1.21
N ALA A 80 -5.31 -2.64 1.77
CA ALA A 80 -5.23 -4.07 1.50
C ALA A 80 -6.19 -4.88 2.36
N ASN A 81 -6.64 -4.32 3.50
CA ASN A 81 -7.26 -5.09 4.59
C ASN A 81 -6.51 -6.39 4.91
N SER A 82 -5.19 -6.39 4.72
CA SER A 82 -4.30 -7.55 4.80
C SER A 82 -2.97 -7.11 5.37
N ARG A 83 -2.51 -7.75 6.44
CA ARG A 83 -1.18 -7.48 6.98
C ARG A 83 -0.08 -8.21 6.20
N PRO A 84 1.16 -7.69 6.12
CA PRO A 84 2.27 -8.39 5.48
C PRO A 84 2.55 -9.78 6.06
N SER A 85 2.35 -9.93 7.38
CA SER A 85 2.50 -11.19 8.12
C SER A 85 1.25 -12.07 8.11
N PHE A 86 0.27 -11.81 7.22
CA PHE A 86 -0.90 -12.67 7.13
C PHE A 86 -0.45 -14.07 6.69
N PRO A 87 -0.88 -15.16 7.36
CA PRO A 87 -0.43 -16.50 7.02
C PRO A 87 -0.64 -16.79 5.53
N PRO A 88 0.39 -17.26 4.80
CA PRO A 88 0.22 -17.64 3.41
C PRO A 88 -0.88 -18.68 3.26
N ILE A 89 -1.73 -18.49 2.26
CA ILE A 89 -2.80 -19.40 1.91
C ILE A 89 -2.66 -19.79 0.45
N LYS A 90 -3.22 -20.94 0.05
CA LYS A 90 -3.18 -21.41 -1.32
C LYS A 90 -4.47 -21.04 -2.07
N PRO A 91 -4.46 -20.06 -2.99
CA PRO A 91 -5.61 -19.83 -3.88
C PRO A 91 -5.87 -21.04 -4.76
N ALA A 92 -7.14 -21.27 -5.11
CA ALA A 92 -7.51 -22.31 -6.07
C ALA A 92 -6.85 -22.12 -7.45
N SER A 93 -6.52 -20.87 -7.81
CA SER A 93 -5.88 -20.48 -9.07
C SER A 93 -4.35 -20.53 -9.03
N SER A 94 -3.73 -20.90 -7.91
CA SER A 94 -2.26 -20.84 -7.73
C SER A 94 -1.68 -22.17 -7.28
N SER A 95 -0.46 -22.46 -7.75
CA SER A 95 0.33 -23.61 -7.29
C SER A 95 1.09 -23.32 -5.99
N SER A 96 1.31 -22.05 -5.63
CA SER A 96 2.05 -21.60 -4.45
C SER A 96 1.16 -20.89 -3.44
N GLU A 97 1.53 -21.04 -2.16
CA GLU A 97 0.95 -20.28 -1.05
C GLU A 97 1.44 -18.84 -1.06
N THR A 98 0.54 -17.91 -0.74
CA THR A 98 0.84 -16.48 -0.73
C THR A 98 -0.21 -15.72 0.08
N ASN A 99 0.03 -14.43 0.28
CA ASN A 99 -0.94 -13.46 0.80
C ASN A 99 -0.99 -12.25 -0.15
N VAL A 100 -1.86 -11.28 0.11
CA VAL A 100 -2.00 -10.06 -0.71
C VAL A 100 -0.66 -9.36 -0.89
N TRP A 101 0.09 -9.17 0.20
CA TRP A 101 1.38 -8.49 0.21
C TRP A 101 2.41 -9.17 -0.71
N GLY A 102 2.65 -10.46 -0.49
CA GLY A 102 3.58 -11.26 -1.26
C GLY A 102 3.16 -11.38 -2.74
N THR A 103 1.86 -11.42 -3.02
CA THR A 103 1.34 -11.41 -4.40
C THR A 103 1.71 -10.12 -5.12
N ILE A 104 1.51 -8.96 -4.48
CA ILE A 104 1.82 -7.67 -5.10
C ILE A 104 3.32 -7.55 -5.39
N LEU A 105 4.17 -7.83 -4.40
CA LEU A 105 5.62 -7.74 -4.57
C LEU A 105 6.13 -8.66 -5.69
N ARG A 106 5.68 -9.93 -5.68
CA ARG A 106 6.10 -10.93 -6.67
C ARG A 106 5.62 -10.59 -8.08
N ASP A 107 4.35 -10.20 -8.23
CA ASP A 107 3.71 -10.17 -9.54
C ASP A 107 3.85 -8.83 -10.25
N THR A 108 4.01 -7.72 -9.50
CA THR A 108 4.10 -6.37 -10.08
C THR A 108 5.53 -5.88 -10.26
N GLY A 109 6.49 -6.41 -9.51
CA GLY A 109 7.86 -5.91 -9.47
C GLY A 109 8.00 -4.53 -8.80
N LEU A 110 6.97 -4.06 -8.10
CA LEU A 110 7.06 -2.87 -7.25
C LEU A 110 7.74 -3.19 -5.91
N GLU A 111 8.35 -2.17 -5.32
CA GLU A 111 8.91 -2.23 -3.97
C GLU A 111 7.98 -1.55 -2.96
N SER A 112 7.93 -2.07 -1.74
CA SER A 112 7.18 -1.48 -0.63
C SER A 112 7.91 -0.29 0.00
N ILE A 113 7.18 0.79 0.31
CA ILE A 113 7.73 1.92 1.09
C ILE A 113 8.19 1.51 2.50
N TRP A 114 7.55 0.48 3.07
CA TRP A 114 7.87 -0.03 4.41
C TRP A 114 9.21 -0.78 4.40
N VAL A 115 9.54 -1.43 3.28
CA VAL A 115 10.83 -2.07 3.05
C VAL A 115 11.90 -1.03 2.75
N GLN A 116 11.64 -0.09 1.84
CA GLN A 116 12.57 1.01 1.53
C GLN A 116 12.95 1.83 2.78
N SER A 117 12.01 2.00 3.70
CA SER A 117 12.21 2.75 4.95
C SER A 117 12.68 1.90 6.13
N SER A 118 13.04 0.63 5.91
CA SER A 118 13.56 -0.29 6.94
C SER A 118 12.61 -0.50 8.14
N TYR A 119 11.30 -0.41 7.92
CA TYR A 119 10.29 -0.85 8.89
C TYR A 119 10.06 -2.36 8.80
N LEU A 120 10.05 -2.88 7.56
CA LEU A 120 9.88 -4.30 7.27
C LEU A 120 11.03 -4.84 6.41
N GLU A 121 11.25 -6.14 6.48
CA GLU A 121 11.97 -6.90 5.48
C GLU A 121 11.06 -7.22 4.29
N ILE A 122 11.65 -7.67 3.18
CA ILE A 122 10.89 -8.06 1.97
C ILE A 122 9.91 -9.21 2.24
N THR A 123 10.18 -10.02 3.27
CA THR A 123 9.33 -11.11 3.76
C THR A 123 8.04 -10.62 4.42
N GLY A 124 7.94 -9.32 4.74
CA GLY A 124 6.85 -8.75 5.52
C GLY A 124 7.08 -8.78 7.03
N GLU A 125 8.19 -9.36 7.48
CA GLU A 125 8.59 -9.38 8.89
C GLU A 125 9.18 -8.03 9.33
N PRO A 126 9.10 -7.65 10.61
CA PRO A 126 9.75 -6.44 11.11
C PRO A 126 11.27 -6.49 10.92
N PHE A 127 11.87 -5.41 10.39
CA PHE A 127 13.32 -5.32 10.19
C PHE A 127 14.13 -5.46 11.49
N ASN A 128 13.51 -5.15 12.63
CA ASN A 128 14.06 -5.48 13.94
C ASN A 128 12.94 -6.03 14.83
N PRO A 129 12.99 -7.29 15.25
CA PRO A 129 11.93 -7.92 16.04
C PRO A 129 11.81 -7.33 17.47
N LYS A 130 12.79 -6.53 17.92
CA LYS A 130 12.73 -5.77 19.18
C LYS A 130 12.17 -4.36 18.99
N LYS A 131 11.93 -3.93 17.74
CA LYS A 131 11.30 -2.64 17.44
C LYS A 131 9.77 -2.75 17.51
N PRO A 132 9.09 -1.62 17.77
CA PRO A 132 7.65 -1.55 17.93
C PRO A 132 6.86 -2.05 16.71
N PHE A 133 5.63 -2.52 16.96
CA PHE A 133 4.62 -2.86 15.97
C PHE A 133 4.32 -1.66 15.09
N VAL A 134 4.47 -1.85 13.78
CA VAL A 134 4.17 -0.84 12.76
C VAL A 134 2.67 -0.88 12.48
N VAL A 135 2.00 0.26 12.61
CA VAL A 135 0.54 0.34 12.56
C VAL A 135 0.09 1.44 11.59
N SER A 136 -0.82 1.11 10.67
CA SER A 136 -1.58 2.09 9.90
C SER A 136 -3.03 2.19 10.37
N VAL A 137 -3.51 1.22 11.15
CA VAL A 137 -4.90 1.14 11.61
C VAL A 137 -4.98 0.72 13.06
N ASN A 138 -5.73 1.48 13.87
CA ASN A 138 -6.02 1.10 15.25
C ASN A 138 -7.55 1.06 15.50
N LYS A 139 -8.19 0.04 14.94
CA LYS A 139 -9.65 -0.18 15.03
C LYS A 139 -10.04 -0.98 16.28
N MET A 140 -9.55 -0.58 17.45
CA MET A 140 -9.99 -1.19 18.71
C MET A 140 -11.42 -0.75 19.06
N ARG A 141 -12.39 -1.51 18.53
CA ARG A 141 -13.83 -1.31 18.78
C ARG A 141 -14.22 -1.85 20.14
N GLY A 142 -14.91 -1.03 20.94
CA GLY A 142 -15.52 -1.46 22.20
C GLY A 142 -16.92 -2.06 22.02
N PRO A 143 -17.50 -2.61 23.10
CA PRO A 143 -18.84 -3.23 23.09
C PRO A 143 -19.98 -2.33 22.59
N SER A 144 -19.81 -1.01 22.68
CA SER A 144 -20.80 -0.02 22.21
C SER A 144 -20.63 0.36 20.73
N SER A 145 -19.78 -0.33 19.97
CA SER A 145 -19.60 -0.06 18.54
C SER A 145 -20.88 -0.35 17.75
N ASN A 146 -21.22 0.51 16.79
CA ASN A 146 -22.29 0.27 15.82
C ASN A 146 -21.95 -0.83 14.80
N GLN A 147 -20.76 -1.44 14.88
CA GLN A 147 -20.32 -2.59 14.10
C GLN A 147 -19.79 -3.69 15.04
N PRO A 148 -20.64 -4.27 15.90
CA PRO A 148 -20.20 -5.20 16.94
C PRO A 148 -19.58 -6.48 16.36
N SER A 149 -19.96 -6.89 15.15
CA SER A 149 -19.36 -8.03 14.46
C SER A 149 -17.90 -7.81 14.04
N LYS A 150 -17.41 -6.57 14.06
CA LYS A 150 -16.03 -6.19 13.68
C LYS A 150 -15.13 -5.90 14.88
N ILE A 151 -15.56 -6.28 16.09
CA ILE A 151 -14.71 -6.22 17.28
C ILE A 151 -13.61 -7.27 17.11
N GLY A 152 -12.36 -6.89 17.34
CA GLY A 152 -11.19 -7.75 17.07
C GLY A 152 -10.57 -7.54 15.68
N GLU A 153 -11.38 -7.18 14.68
CA GLU A 153 -10.88 -6.98 13.31
C GLU A 153 -9.98 -5.75 13.19
N HIS A 154 -8.80 -5.94 12.60
CA HIS A 154 -7.85 -4.89 12.26
C HIS A 154 -7.40 -4.04 13.46
N GLN A 155 -7.20 -4.69 14.60
CA GLN A 155 -6.64 -4.08 15.81
C GLN A 155 -5.12 -4.01 15.71
N LEU A 156 -4.59 -2.80 15.58
CA LEU A 156 -3.14 -2.52 15.54
C LEU A 156 -2.44 -3.23 14.39
N GLU A 157 -2.96 -3.04 13.19
CA GLU A 157 -2.43 -3.68 11.99
C GLU A 157 -1.86 -2.65 11.01
N LEU A 158 -0.90 -3.11 10.22
CA LEU A 158 -0.42 -2.43 9.03
C LEU A 158 -1.14 -3.02 7.83
N ILE A 159 -2.20 -2.35 7.36
CA ILE A 159 -3.02 -2.81 6.23
C ILE A 159 -3.12 -1.80 5.09
N ASP A 160 -2.60 -0.58 5.30
CA ASP A 160 -2.48 0.44 4.27
C ASP A 160 -1.06 0.42 3.73
N HIS A 161 -0.94 0.41 2.41
CA HIS A 161 0.30 0.13 1.73
C HIS A 161 0.52 1.06 0.55
N VAL A 162 1.78 1.40 0.31
CA VAL A 162 2.22 2.08 -0.91
C VAL A 162 3.37 1.28 -1.49
N PHE A 163 3.29 1.01 -2.79
CA PHE A 163 4.32 0.33 -3.55
C PHE A 163 4.77 1.21 -4.72
N THR A 164 6.06 1.16 -5.07
CA THR A 164 6.64 2.04 -6.11
C THR A 164 7.72 1.33 -6.93
N ASN A 165 7.96 1.73 -8.18
CA ASN A 165 9.14 1.33 -8.95
C ASN A 165 10.11 2.51 -9.16
N GLY A 166 11.39 2.31 -8.86
CA GLY A 166 12.45 3.26 -9.26
C GLY A 166 12.35 4.65 -8.63
N THR A 167 11.60 4.82 -7.54
CA THR A 167 11.51 6.09 -6.80
C THR A 167 12.00 5.91 -5.38
N LYS A 168 12.89 6.80 -4.94
CA LYS A 168 13.21 6.90 -3.51
C LYS A 168 12.02 7.52 -2.78
N SER A 169 11.50 6.78 -1.80
CA SER A 169 10.41 7.26 -0.95
C SER A 169 10.92 7.60 0.45
N LYS A 170 10.28 8.59 1.07
CA LYS A 170 10.47 8.93 2.48
C LYS A 170 9.10 9.03 3.14
N ILE A 171 8.92 8.30 4.22
CA ILE A 171 7.70 8.40 5.04
C ILE A 171 7.70 9.73 5.80
N VAL A 172 6.58 10.43 5.71
CA VAL A 172 6.27 11.61 6.51
C VAL A 172 5.46 11.12 7.70
N THR A 173 5.90 11.42 8.94
CA THR A 173 5.30 10.92 10.19
C THR A 173 4.31 11.89 10.86
N SER A 174 4.23 13.12 10.36
CA SER A 174 3.19 14.07 10.75
C SER A 174 3.01 15.14 9.68
N VAL A 175 1.79 15.67 9.57
CA VAL A 175 1.47 16.80 8.68
C VAL A 175 0.90 17.95 9.48
N ALA A 176 1.31 19.18 9.16
CA ALA A 176 0.71 20.38 9.71
C ALA A 176 -0.55 20.72 8.90
N LEU A 177 -1.71 20.72 9.56
CA LEU A 177 -2.92 21.28 8.96
C LEU A 177 -2.94 22.80 9.14
N ASN A 178 -3.80 23.50 8.40
CA ASN A 178 -3.94 24.97 8.38
C ASN A 178 -4.09 25.63 9.77
N SER A 179 -4.33 24.85 10.83
CA SER A 179 -4.41 25.25 12.25
C SER A 179 -3.06 25.25 13.01
N LYS A 180 -1.93 24.90 12.38
CA LYS A 180 -0.61 24.61 13.03
C LYS A 180 -0.60 23.38 13.94
N GLU A 181 -1.69 22.63 13.99
CA GLU A 181 -1.74 21.36 14.69
C GLU A 181 -1.06 20.28 13.84
N LEU A 182 -0.16 19.53 14.47
CA LEU A 182 0.49 18.38 13.85
C LEU A 182 -0.43 17.17 14.00
N VAL A 183 -0.89 16.65 12.86
CA VAL A 183 -1.68 15.41 12.81
C VAL A 183 -0.73 14.25 12.50
N PRO A 184 -0.74 13.18 13.31
CA PRO A 184 0.09 12.01 13.06
C PRO A 184 -0.34 11.28 11.79
N THR A 185 0.63 10.70 11.10
CA THR A 185 0.46 9.85 9.92
C THR A 185 1.03 8.46 10.22
N ALA A 186 0.78 7.49 9.34
CA ALA A 186 1.37 6.17 9.48
C ALA A 186 2.89 6.18 9.17
N PRO A 187 3.68 5.33 9.85
CA PRO A 187 3.24 4.36 10.84
C PRO A 187 3.23 4.95 12.25
N LEU A 188 2.24 4.54 13.05
CA LEU A 188 2.41 4.57 14.51
C LEU A 188 3.17 3.33 14.97
N LEU A 189 3.90 3.50 16.06
CA LEU A 189 4.85 2.52 16.57
C LEU A 189 4.53 2.23 18.03
N TYR A 190 4.04 1.02 18.32
CA TYR A 190 3.73 0.60 19.70
C TYR A 190 4.64 -0.53 20.18
N LYS A 191 5.00 -0.54 21.47
CA LYS A 191 5.83 -1.61 22.06
C LYS A 191 5.07 -2.93 22.22
N SER A 192 3.76 -2.85 22.46
CA SER A 192 2.85 -3.96 22.72
C SER A 192 1.45 -3.60 22.25
N LYS A 193 0.57 -4.60 22.16
CA LYS A 193 -0.85 -4.35 21.90
C LYS A 193 -1.54 -3.73 23.11
N GLU A 194 -1.10 -4.11 24.30
CA GLU A 194 -1.58 -3.61 25.57
C GLU A 194 -0.91 -2.27 25.95
N GLY A 195 -1.63 -1.40 26.66
CA GLY A 195 -1.10 -0.15 27.20
C GLY A 195 -1.28 1.04 26.25
N GLU A 196 -0.18 1.63 25.76
CA GLU A 196 -0.22 2.87 24.96
C GLU A 196 -1.11 2.74 23.71
N ALA A 197 -1.11 1.56 23.09
CA ALA A 197 -1.90 1.30 21.91
C ALA A 197 -3.42 1.34 22.20
N GLU A 198 -3.86 0.81 23.35
CA GLU A 198 -5.27 0.80 23.79
C GLU A 198 -5.79 2.19 24.13
N LEU A 199 -4.89 3.13 24.45
CA LEU A 199 -5.24 4.52 24.74
C LEU A 199 -5.35 5.39 23.48
N ASN A 200 -4.77 4.95 22.36
CA ASN A 200 -4.70 5.71 21.11
C ASN A 200 -5.70 5.20 20.05
N LEU A 201 -6.97 5.13 20.44
CA LEU A 201 -8.05 4.61 19.61
C LEU A 201 -8.42 5.56 18.47
N TYR A 202 -8.81 4.99 17.33
CA TYR A 202 -9.35 5.74 16.19
C TYR A 202 -10.77 5.29 15.82
N PRO A 203 -11.63 6.22 15.34
CA PRO A 203 -11.38 7.66 15.14
C PRO A 203 -11.31 8.45 16.46
N SER A 204 -10.74 9.65 16.41
CA SER A 204 -10.64 10.61 17.51
C SER A 204 -11.05 12.02 17.05
N SER A 205 -11.07 13.02 17.95
CA SER A 205 -11.37 14.41 17.57
C SER A 205 -10.41 14.98 16.52
N ASN A 206 -9.17 14.49 16.53
CA ASN A 206 -8.09 14.97 15.67
C ASN A 206 -7.82 14.03 14.48
N MET A 207 -8.43 12.84 14.49
CA MET A 207 -8.32 11.85 13.43
C MET A 207 -9.72 11.30 13.12
N PRO A 208 -10.44 11.86 12.13
CA PRO A 208 -11.83 11.50 11.87
C PRO A 208 -12.00 10.12 11.19
N SER A 209 -10.91 9.40 10.95
CA SER A 209 -10.84 8.11 10.28
C SER A 209 -10.35 7.04 11.25
N ASP A 210 -10.75 5.79 11.04
CA ASP A 210 -10.19 4.64 11.77
C ASP A 210 -8.89 4.10 11.13
N HIS A 211 -8.48 4.67 9.98
CA HIS A 211 -7.16 4.54 9.36
C HIS A 211 -6.35 5.82 9.54
N LEU A 212 -5.06 5.64 9.78
CA LEU A 212 -4.07 6.72 9.69
C LEU A 212 -3.72 6.99 8.22
N PRO A 213 -3.56 8.25 7.82
CA PRO A 213 -3.06 8.56 6.50
C PRO A 213 -1.62 8.06 6.33
N VAL A 214 -1.35 7.29 5.28
CA VAL A 214 0.02 6.97 4.84
C VAL A 214 0.50 8.10 3.95
N VAL A 215 1.44 8.91 4.44
CA VAL A 215 1.98 10.06 3.71
C VAL A 215 3.43 9.79 3.32
N VAL A 216 3.74 9.97 2.05
CA VAL A 216 5.02 9.62 1.46
C VAL A 216 5.50 10.76 0.57
N ASP A 217 6.70 11.25 0.85
CA ASP A 217 7.45 12.09 -0.09
C ASP A 217 8.15 11.19 -1.09
N ILE A 218 7.85 11.39 -2.37
CA ILE A 218 8.39 10.56 -3.47
C ILE A 218 9.32 11.43 -4.31
N SER A 219 10.60 11.04 -4.36
CA SER A 219 11.57 11.64 -5.28
C SER A 219 11.33 11.10 -6.67
N LEU A 220 10.91 11.97 -7.58
CA LEU A 220 10.75 11.63 -8.99
C LEU A 220 12.12 11.70 -9.66
N GLU A 221 12.74 10.54 -9.92
CA GLU A 221 13.98 10.52 -10.70
C GLU A 221 13.64 10.88 -12.16
N THR A 222 14.01 12.08 -12.60
CA THR A 222 14.07 12.38 -14.02
C THR A 222 15.30 11.68 -14.58
N HIS A 223 15.13 10.60 -15.33
CA HIS A 223 16.23 10.03 -16.10
C HIS A 223 16.68 11.08 -17.15
N THR A 224 17.66 11.90 -16.80
CA THR A 224 18.44 12.62 -17.80
C THR A 224 19.18 11.56 -18.59
N HIS A 225 18.78 11.35 -19.85
CA HIS A 225 19.53 10.54 -20.81
C HIS A 225 20.97 11.08 -20.89
N VAL A 226 21.89 10.50 -20.13
CA VAL A 226 23.32 10.65 -20.39
C VAL A 226 23.64 9.69 -21.52
N SER A 227 23.40 10.14 -22.75
CA SER A 227 23.96 9.50 -23.93
C SER A 227 25.47 9.70 -23.87
N LEU A 228 26.18 8.73 -23.28
CA LEU A 228 27.63 8.60 -23.43
C LEU A 228 27.92 8.24 -24.90
N LEU A 229 27.95 9.27 -25.75
CA LEU A 229 28.55 9.20 -27.08
C LEU A 229 30.04 8.91 -26.89
N HIS A 230 30.42 7.64 -27.00
CA HIS A 230 31.81 7.26 -27.23
C HIS A 230 32.21 7.76 -28.62
N PHE A 231 32.93 8.87 -28.68
CA PHE A 231 33.74 9.20 -29.84
C PHE A 231 34.99 8.34 -29.82
N THR A 232 35.03 7.28 -30.62
CA THR A 232 36.30 6.69 -31.04
C THR A 232 36.93 7.66 -32.04
N GLN A 233 38.07 8.24 -31.67
CA GLN A 233 38.96 8.93 -32.60
C GLN A 233 39.49 7.93 -33.65
N LEU A 234 39.58 8.42 -34.89
CA LEU A 234 40.18 7.77 -36.05
C LEU A 234 41.67 7.46 -35.83
#